data_AF-R9QYV6-F1
#
_entry.id   AF-R9QYV6-F1
#
_cell.length_a   1.000
_cell.length_b   1.000
_cell.length_c   1.000
_cell.angle_alpha   90.00
_cell.angle_beta   90.00
_cell.angle_gamma   90.00
#
_symmetry.space_group_name_H-M   'P 1'
#
loop_
_entity.id
_entity.type
_entity.pdbx_description
1 polymer ?
#
loop_
_entity_poly.entity_id
_entity_poly.type
_entity_poly.pdbx_seq_one_letter_code
_entity_poly.pdbx_strand_id
1 'polypeptide(L)'
;FPLFDCAYQGFASGNLDNDAWSVRYFADNGFELLCCQSYAKNFGLYNERVGNLVIIESDASVIANIKSQLLLVIRAMYSNPPSHGARIVAKVLNSPQLYEEWKTCISTMAERIIKMRKQLRERLEALRTPGTWSHITTQ
;
A
#
# COMPACT_ATOMS: atom_id res chain seq x y z
N PHE A 1 16.18 9.76 7.83
CA PHE A 1 14.71 9.73 7.87
C PHE A 1 14.17 9.17 6.56
N PRO A 2 13.94 7.84 6.45
CA PRO A 2 13.37 7.21 5.26
C PRO A 2 11.92 7.65 5.01
N LEU A 3 11.53 7.69 3.74
CA LEU A 3 10.15 7.88 3.30
C LEU A 3 9.74 6.71 2.42
N PHE A 4 8.72 5.98 2.85
CA PHE A 4 8.14 4.86 2.11
C PHE A 4 6.89 5.29 1.37
N ASP A 5 6.78 4.91 0.10
CA ASP A 5 5.53 5.00 -0.68
C ASP A 5 4.90 3.60 -0.78
N CYS A 6 3.80 3.40 -0.06
CA CYS A 6 3.11 2.13 0.13
C CYS A 6 1.72 2.16 -0.52
N ALA A 7 1.70 2.16 -1.86
CA ALA A 7 0.46 2.18 -2.64
C ALA A 7 -0.10 0.78 -3.02
N TYR A 8 0.70 -0.28 -2.84
CA TYR A 8 0.43 -1.61 -3.38
C TYR A 8 0.47 -2.74 -2.34
N GLN A 9 0.34 -2.44 -1.04
CA GLN A 9 0.34 -3.48 -0.01
C GLN A 9 -0.74 -4.54 -0.27
N GLY A 10 -0.31 -5.80 -0.33
CA GLY A 10 -1.11 -6.97 -0.68
C GLY A 10 -1.20 -7.23 -2.19
N PHE A 11 -1.03 -6.20 -3.03
CA PHE A 11 -1.16 -6.32 -4.48
C PHE A 11 0.12 -6.80 -5.17
N ALA A 12 1.28 -6.64 -4.53
CA ALA A 12 2.55 -7.04 -5.14
C ALA A 12 2.72 -8.56 -5.04
N SER A 13 2.51 -9.14 -3.86
CA SER A 13 2.68 -10.58 -3.64
C SER A 13 1.38 -11.36 -3.36
N GLY A 14 0.24 -10.69 -3.18
CA GLY A 14 -0.97 -11.32 -2.63
C GLY A 14 -0.99 -11.40 -1.10
N ASN A 15 0.07 -10.93 -0.43
CA ASN A 15 0.23 -11.03 1.03
C ASN A 15 0.56 -9.65 1.61
N LEU A 16 -0.28 -9.20 2.55
CA LEU A 16 -0.16 -7.88 3.17
C LEU A 16 1.11 -7.70 4.00
N ASP A 17 1.58 -8.76 4.65
CA ASP A 17 2.72 -8.74 5.56
C ASP A 17 4.04 -8.77 4.80
N ASN A 18 4.12 -9.61 3.76
CA ASN A 18 5.27 -9.65 2.85
C ASN A 18 5.46 -8.28 2.19
N ASP A 19 4.39 -7.68 1.68
CA ASP A 19 4.46 -6.39 0.99
C ASP A 19 4.79 -5.21 1.94
N ALA A 20 4.55 -5.38 3.25
CA ALA A 20 4.90 -4.38 4.28
C ALA A 20 6.23 -4.67 4.99
N TRP A 21 6.93 -5.75 4.63
CA TRP A 21 8.11 -6.23 5.34
C TRP A 21 9.20 -5.17 5.46
N SER A 22 9.50 -4.44 4.39
CA SER A 22 10.57 -3.43 4.39
C SER A 22 10.28 -2.28 5.35
N VAL A 23 9.05 -1.79 5.39
CA VAL A 23 8.61 -0.73 6.32
C VAL A 23 8.76 -1.21 7.76
N ARG A 24 8.29 -2.43 8.05
CA ARG A 24 8.37 -3.03 9.39
C ARG A 24 9.81 -3.28 9.81
N TYR A 25 10.64 -3.80 8.92
CA TYR A 25 12.06 -4.02 9.17
C TYR A 25 12.77 -2.73 9.60
N PHE A 26 12.52 -1.61 8.91
CA PHE A 26 13.09 -0.33 9.32
C PHE A 26 12.57 0.12 10.68
N ALA A 27 11.25 0.04 10.92
CA ALA A 27 10.67 0.39 12.21
C ALA A 27 11.24 -0.45 13.36
N ASP A 28 11.35 -1.77 13.18
CA ASP A 28 11.86 -2.73 14.16
C ASP A 28 13.36 -2.50 14.47
N ASN A 29 14.12 -1.93 13.54
CA ASN A 29 15.51 -1.51 13.74
C ASN A 29 15.62 -0.10 14.36
N GLY A 30 14.52 0.49 14.83
CA GLY A 30 14.52 1.78 15.53
C GLY A 30 14.64 2.99 14.61
N PHE A 31 14.38 2.85 13.31
CA PHE A 31 14.40 4.00 12.40
C PHE A 31 13.15 4.85 12.58
N GLU A 32 13.36 6.16 12.70
CA GLU A 32 12.33 7.17 12.48
C GLU A 32 12.06 7.32 10.98
N LEU A 33 10.80 7.25 10.57
CA LEU A 33 10.41 7.15 9.16
C LEU A 33 9.03 7.75 8.88
N LEU A 34 8.76 8.07 7.61
CA LEU A 34 7.42 8.32 7.09
C LEU A 34 6.98 7.15 6.19
N CYS A 35 5.69 6.85 6.21
CA CYS A 35 5.07 5.93 5.26
C CYS A 35 3.77 6.53 4.71
N CYS A 36 3.74 6.77 3.41
CA CYS A 36 2.56 7.21 2.67
C CYS A 36 1.79 5.97 2.20
N GLN A 37 0.58 5.76 2.72
CA GLN A 37 -0.25 4.61 2.33
C GLN A 37 -1.40 5.07 1.42
N SER A 38 -1.66 4.32 0.34
CA SER A 38 -2.80 4.58 -0.56
C SER A 38 -3.75 3.39 -0.59
N TYR A 39 -5.06 3.66 -0.51
CA TYR A 39 -6.11 2.65 -0.62
C TYR A 39 -6.74 2.57 -2.02
N ALA A 40 -6.17 3.26 -3.01
CA ALA A 40 -6.73 3.27 -4.37
C ALA A 40 -6.73 1.89 -5.03
N LYS A 41 -5.70 1.06 -4.81
CA LYS A 41 -5.51 -0.22 -5.51
C LYS A 41 -6.00 -1.38 -4.66
N ASN A 42 -5.50 -1.49 -3.44
CA ASN A 42 -5.83 -2.61 -2.54
C ASN A 42 -7.31 -2.64 -2.09
N PHE A 43 -8.00 -1.51 -2.11
CA PHE A 43 -9.44 -1.41 -1.86
C PHE A 43 -10.26 -1.08 -3.11
N GLY A 44 -9.62 -0.81 -4.26
CA GLY A 44 -10.30 -0.37 -5.47
C GLY A 44 -10.94 1.03 -5.37
N LEU A 45 -10.59 1.83 -4.36
CA LEU A 45 -11.18 3.14 -4.08
C LEU A 45 -10.44 4.27 -4.81
N TYR A 46 -10.24 4.10 -6.12
CA TYR A 46 -9.43 5.00 -6.95
C TYR A 46 -9.84 6.47 -6.83
N ASN A 47 -11.13 6.75 -6.97
CA ASN A 47 -11.65 8.12 -7.01
C ASN A 47 -12.17 8.65 -5.66
N GLU A 48 -12.20 7.81 -4.63
CA GLU A 48 -12.54 8.24 -3.26
C GLU A 48 -11.38 8.96 -2.56
N ARG A 49 -10.18 8.87 -3.14
CA ARG A 49 -8.97 9.60 -2.70
C ARG A 49 -8.62 9.31 -1.23
N VAL A 50 -8.58 8.03 -0.87
CA VAL A 50 -8.29 7.57 0.50
C VAL A 50 -6.85 7.11 0.63
N GLY A 51 -6.19 7.60 1.66
CA GLY A 51 -4.83 7.23 2.06
C GLY A 51 -4.55 7.68 3.49
N ASN A 52 -3.35 7.41 3.99
CA ASN A 52 -2.87 7.95 5.25
C ASN A 52 -1.37 8.26 5.17
N LEU A 53 -0.92 9.07 6.12
CA LEU A 53 0.48 9.32 6.40
C LEU A 53 0.78 8.78 7.79
N VAL A 54 1.72 7.85 7.88
CA VAL A 54 2.25 7.34 9.14
C VAL A 54 3.62 7.98 9.36
N ILE A 55 3.87 8.44 10.59
CA ILE A 55 5.16 8.96 11.02
C ILE A 55 5.55 8.17 12.27
N ILE A 56 6.77 7.62 12.26
CA ILE A 56 7.36 6.91 13.38
C ILE A 56 8.49 7.79 13.91
N GLU A 57 8.42 8.11 15.20
CA GLU A 57 9.43 8.85 15.95
C GLU A 57 9.86 8.01 17.15
N SER A 58 11.11 8.15 17.57
CA SER A 58 11.64 7.49 18.76
C SER A 58 11.17 8.16 20.05
N ASP A 59 10.95 9.47 20.02
CA ASP A 59 10.44 10.26 21.14
C ASP A 59 8.93 10.55 21.00
N ALA A 60 8.13 10.02 21.91
CA ALA A 60 6.69 10.30 21.94
C ALA A 60 6.36 11.77 22.21
N SER A 61 7.26 12.54 22.83
CA SER A 61 7.03 13.94 23.19
C SER A 61 6.86 14.85 21.97
N VAL A 62 7.47 14.51 20.83
CA VAL A 62 7.44 15.33 19.61
C VAL A 62 6.20 15.08 18.75
N ILE A 63 5.47 13.98 18.96
CA ILE A 63 4.32 13.59 18.12
C ILE A 63 3.22 14.67 18.11
N ALA A 64 2.93 15.28 19.27
CA ALA A 64 1.93 16.34 19.36
C ALA A 64 2.34 17.58 18.54
N ASN A 65 3.62 17.95 18.57
CA ASN A 65 4.17 19.07 17.82
C ASN A 65 4.11 18.80 16.31
N ILE A 66 4.55 17.61 15.87
CA ILE A 66 4.48 17.18 14.46
C ILE A 66 3.04 17.22 13.96
N LYS A 67 2.11 16.64 14.71
CA LYS A 67 0.68 16.65 14.37
C LYS A 67 0.13 18.07 14.26
N SER A 68 0.51 18.98 15.16
CA SER A 68 0.05 20.38 15.10
C SER A 68 0.47 21.07 13.80
N GLN A 69 1.72 20.88 13.36
CA GLN A 69 2.24 21.49 12.14
C GLN A 69 1.59 20.87 10.89
N LEU A 70 1.42 19.55 10.86
CA LEU A 70 0.71 18.88 9.76
C LEU A 70 -0.73 19.36 9.62
N LEU A 71 -1.44 19.56 10.74
CA LEU A 71 -2.81 20.09 10.70
C LEU A 71 -2.88 21.50 10.14
N LEU A 72 -1.89 22.36 10.39
CA LEU A 72 -1.81 23.69 9.77
C LEU A 72 -1.65 23.59 8.25
N VAL A 73 -0.75 22.73 7.78
CA VAL A 73 -0.54 22.47 6.34
C VAL A 73 -1.81 21.92 5.70
N ILE A 74 -2.42 20.89 6.28
CA ILE A 74 -3.68 20.29 5.79
C ILE A 74 -4.80 21.35 5.73
N ARG A 75 -4.91 22.18 6.77
CA ARG A 75 -5.93 23.23 6.86
C ARG A 75 -5.79 24.23 5.72
N ALA A 76 -4.57 24.64 5.39
CA ALA A 76 -4.27 25.55 4.30
C ALA A 76 -4.46 24.92 2.91
N MET A 77 -4.17 23.62 2.76
CA MET A 77 -4.24 22.92 1.46
C MET A 77 -5.67 22.57 1.05
N TYR A 78 -6.43 21.93 1.95
CA TYR A 78 -7.76 21.41 1.60
C TYR A 78 -8.71 21.33 2.81
N SER A 79 -8.38 22.00 3.92
CA SER A 79 -9.17 22.05 5.16
C SER A 79 -9.26 20.72 5.91
N ASN A 80 -9.92 19.71 5.34
CA ASN A 80 -10.13 18.39 5.95
C ASN A 80 -10.33 17.32 4.85
N PRO A 81 -9.95 16.05 5.10
CA PRO A 81 -9.98 15.00 4.08
C PRO A 81 -11.41 14.50 3.77
N PRO A 82 -11.64 13.91 2.59
CA PRO A 82 -12.92 13.29 2.24
C PRO A 82 -13.26 12.12 3.18
N SER A 83 -14.52 12.05 3.63
CA SER A 83 -14.93 11.10 4.67
C SER A 83 -15.47 9.77 4.15
N HIS A 84 -16.03 9.72 2.94
CA HIS A 84 -16.77 8.56 2.44
C HIS A 84 -15.89 7.31 2.32
N GLY A 85 -14.86 7.35 1.47
CA GLY A 85 -13.95 6.23 1.34
C GLY A 85 -13.18 5.89 2.64
N ALA A 86 -12.87 6.88 3.47
CA ALA A 86 -12.26 6.63 4.78
C ALA A 86 -13.18 5.79 5.70
N ARG A 87 -14.49 6.03 5.65
CA ARG A 87 -15.48 5.22 6.38
C ARG A 87 -15.63 3.81 5.81
N ILE A 88 -15.52 3.64 4.49
CA ILE A 88 -15.52 2.30 3.87
C ILE A 88 -14.29 1.50 4.36
N VAL A 89 -13.10 2.09 4.26
CA VAL A 89 -11.86 1.46 4.73
C VAL A 89 -11.98 1.11 6.23
N ALA A 90 -12.41 2.07 7.05
CA ALA A 90 -12.61 1.82 8.48
C ALA A 90 -13.62 0.69 8.75
N LYS A 91 -14.73 0.63 8.00
CA LYS A 91 -15.75 -0.41 8.18
C LYS A 91 -15.22 -1.81 7.86
N VAL A 92 -14.46 -1.94 6.77
CA VAL A 92 -13.86 -3.22 6.36
C VAL A 92 -12.76 -3.64 7.32
N LEU A 93 -11.82 -2.75 7.64
CA LEU A 93 -10.66 -3.10 8.49
C LEU A 93 -11.05 -3.38 9.95
N ASN A 94 -12.14 -2.81 10.46
CA ASN A 94 -12.61 -3.06 11.83
C ASN A 94 -13.66 -4.18 11.94
N SER A 95 -13.99 -4.88 10.85
CA SER A 95 -14.88 -6.03 10.86
C SER A 95 -14.09 -7.29 10.51
N PRO A 96 -13.96 -8.28 11.41
CA PRO A 96 -13.20 -9.49 11.14
C PRO A 96 -13.66 -10.20 9.86
N GLN A 97 -14.97 -10.29 9.63
CA GLN A 97 -15.55 -10.93 8.47
C GLN A 97 -15.19 -10.20 7.17
N LEU A 98 -15.39 -8.87 7.14
CA LEU A 98 -15.06 -8.06 5.95
C LEU A 98 -13.55 -7.99 5.71
N TYR A 99 -12.75 -8.02 6.76
CA TYR A 99 -11.29 -8.03 6.67
C TYR A 99 -10.79 -9.32 6.00
N GLU A 100 -11.32 -10.50 6.39
CA GLU A 100 -10.98 -11.77 5.74
C GLU A 100 -11.43 -11.81 4.27
N GLU A 101 -12.63 -11.32 3.99
CA GLU A 101 -13.14 -11.19 2.62
C GLU A 101 -12.23 -10.29 1.77
N TRP A 102 -11.87 -9.12 2.30
CA TRP A 102 -10.98 -8.17 1.64
C TRP A 102 -9.60 -8.76 1.35
N LYS A 103 -8.99 -9.47 2.30
CA LYS A 103 -7.72 -10.20 2.07
C LYS A 103 -7.84 -11.23 0.96
N THR A 104 -8.94 -11.98 0.92
CA THR A 104 -9.19 -12.98 -0.13
C THR A 104 -9.31 -12.31 -1.51
N CYS A 105 -10.01 -11.19 -1.59
CA CYS A 105 -10.12 -10.38 -2.81
C CYS A 105 -8.74 -9.89 -3.27
N ILE A 106 -7.90 -9.41 -2.35
CA ILE A 106 -6.51 -9.01 -2.66
C ILE A 106 -5.71 -10.16 -3.25
N SER A 107 -5.70 -11.32 -2.58
CA SER A 107 -4.95 -12.50 -3.07
C SER A 107 -5.40 -12.88 -4.47
N THR A 108 -6.71 -12.94 -4.71
CA THR A 108 -7.29 -13.26 -6.02
C THR A 108 -6.82 -12.29 -7.10
N MET A 109 -6.79 -10.99 -6.80
CA MET A 109 -6.33 -9.97 -7.75
C MET A 109 -4.83 -10.09 -8.04
N ALA A 110 -4.00 -10.29 -7.02
CA ALA A 110 -2.55 -10.45 -7.17
C ALA A 110 -2.19 -11.72 -7.95
N GLU A 111 -2.82 -12.85 -7.62
CA GLU A 111 -2.64 -14.13 -8.32
C GLU A 111 -2.99 -14.01 -9.81
N ARG A 112 -4.06 -13.28 -10.14
CA ARG A 112 -4.42 -13.03 -11.54
C ARG A 112 -3.32 -12.26 -12.27
N ILE A 113 -2.74 -11.22 -11.65
CA ILE A 113 -1.64 -10.42 -12.24
C ILE A 113 -0.41 -11.30 -12.46
N ILE A 114 -0.03 -12.09 -11.46
CA ILE A 114 1.10 -13.03 -11.53
C ILE A 114 0.89 -14.05 -12.66
N LYS A 115 -0.32 -14.61 -12.77
CA LYS A 115 -0.70 -15.53 -13.84
C LYS A 115 -0.58 -14.88 -15.22
N MET A 116 -1.07 -13.65 -15.39
CA MET A 116 -0.97 -12.93 -16.66
C MET A 116 0.48 -12.64 -17.06
N ARG A 117 1.33 -12.27 -16.11
CA ARG A 117 2.77 -12.05 -16.34
C ARG A 117 3.46 -13.32 -16.83
N LYS A 118 3.18 -14.45 -16.17
CA LYS A 118 3.69 -15.76 -16.59
C LYS A 118 3.25 -16.10 -18.01
N GLN A 119 1.96 -15.99 -18.30
CA GLN A 119 1.42 -16.28 -19.63
C GLN A 119 1.99 -15.36 -20.71
N LEU A 120 2.18 -14.07 -20.43
CA LEU A 120 2.78 -13.13 -21.36
C LEU A 120 4.22 -13.56 -21.71
N ARG A 121 5.03 -13.86 -20.69
CA ARG A 121 6.41 -14.32 -20.86
C ARG A 121 6.46 -15.60 -21.72
N GLU A 122 5.67 -16.61 -21.36
CA GLU A 122 5.60 -17.89 -22.08
C GLU A 122 5.26 -17.69 -23.56
N ARG A 123 4.34 -16.77 -23.87
CA ARG A 123 3.95 -16.46 -25.26
C ARG A 123 5.06 -15.75 -26.04
N LEU A 124 5.76 -14.80 -25.43
CA LEU A 124 6.90 -14.12 -26.06
C LEU A 124 8.04 -15.11 -26.37
N GLU A 125 8.34 -16.01 -25.43
CA GLU A 125 9.35 -17.06 -25.62
C GLU A 125 8.92 -18.06 -26.71
N ALA A 126 7.65 -18.49 -26.73
CA ALA A 126 7.11 -19.38 -27.76
C ALA A 126 7.15 -18.78 -29.17
N LEU A 127 6.93 -17.46 -29.28
CA LEU A 127 7.03 -16.71 -30.54
C LEU A 127 8.48 -16.41 -30.96
N ARG A 128 9.47 -16.81 -30.15
CA ARG A 128 10.88 -16.49 -30.35
C ARG A 128 11.14 -14.98 -30.47
N THR A 129 10.35 -14.17 -29.75
CA THR A 129 10.53 -12.71 -29.75
C THR A 129 11.93 -12.38 -29.21
N PRO A 130 12.76 -11.63 -29.95
CA PRO A 130 14.15 -11.35 -29.54
C PRO A 130 14.26 -10.73 -28.14
N GLY A 131 15.25 -11.15 -27.36
CA GLY A 131 15.54 -10.64 -26.02
C GLY A 131 15.25 -11.63 -24.88
N THR A 132 15.51 -11.21 -23.64
CA THR A 132 15.25 -12.01 -22.43
C THR A 132 14.04 -11.46 -21.67
N TRP A 133 13.03 -12.30 -21.48
CA TRP A 133 11.74 -11.91 -20.89
C TRP A 133 11.59 -12.26 -19.40
N SER A 134 12.67 -12.64 -18.72
CA SER A 134 12.67 -13.02 -17.29
C SER A 134 12.21 -11.91 -16.36
N HIS A 135 12.48 -10.64 -16.70
CA HIS A 135 12.08 -9.44 -15.94
C HIS A 135 10.56 -9.27 -15.80
N ILE A 136 9.75 -9.98 -16.59
CA ILE A 136 8.29 -9.96 -16.48
C ILE A 136 7.81 -10.69 -15.21
N THR A 137 8.55 -11.72 -14.78
CA THR A 137 8.16 -12.63 -13.69
C THR A 137 9.09 -12.61 -12.47
N THR A 138 10.19 -11.87 -12.51
CA THR A 138 11.23 -11.82 -11.44
C THR A 138 11.28 -10.47 -10.71
N GLN A 139 10.15 -9.77 -10.70
CA GLN A 139 10.00 -8.45 -10.06
C GLN A 139 9.93 -8.56 -8.55
#